data_AF-A0A537XGB8-F1
#
_entry.id   AF-A0A537XGB8-F1
#
_cell.length_a   1.000
_cell.length_b   1.000
_cell.length_c   1.000
_cell.angle_alpha   90.00
_cell.angle_beta   90.00
_cell.angle_gamma   90.00
#
_symmetry.space_group_name_H-M   'P 1'
#
loop_
_entity.id
_entity.type
_entity.pdbx_description
1 polymer ?
#
loop_
_entity_poly.entity_id
_entity_poly.type
_entity_poly.pdbx_seq_one_letter_code
_entity_poly.pdbx_strand_id
1 'polypeptide(L)' 'MTRAQALRLRKLSHEAYQPRQFEEDLTRAEALRRIEALEKEIELADSF' A
#
# COMPACT_ATOMS: atom_id res chain seq x y z
N MET A 1 -5.88 -7.87 8.71
CA MET A 1 -4.64 -7.10 8.49
C MET A 1 -3.95 -6.82 9.83
N THR A 2 -2.61 -6.70 9.90
CA THR A 2 -1.94 -6.26 11.14
C THR A 2 -1.89 -4.72 11.24
N ARG A 3 -1.75 -4.16 12.44
CA ARG A 3 -1.61 -2.70 12.61
C ARG A 3 -0.43 -2.13 11.81
N ALA A 4 0.69 -2.84 11.75
CA ALA A 4 1.85 -2.44 10.97
C ALA A 4 1.54 -2.39 9.47
N GLN A 5 0.83 -3.41 8.94
CA GLN A 5 0.39 -3.41 7.54
C GLN A 5 -0.58 -2.28 7.25
N ALA A 6 -1.52 -1.99 8.14
CA ALA A 6 -2.48 -0.90 7.96
C ALA A 6 -1.78 0.47 7.87
N LEU A 7 -0.81 0.73 8.75
CA LEU A 7 -0.02 1.97 8.72
C LEU A 7 0.82 2.08 7.45
N ARG A 8 1.48 0.99 7.04
CA ARG A 8 2.28 0.93 5.82
C ARG A 8 1.42 1.17 4.57
N LEU A 9 0.30 0.45 4.44
CA LEU A 9 -0.61 0.55 3.31
C LEU A 9 -1.23 1.95 3.22
N ARG A 10 -1.65 2.54 4.35
CA ARG A 10 -2.19 3.91 4.38
C ARG A 10 -1.18 4.94 3.90
N LYS A 11 0.08 4.82 4.35
CA LYS A 11 1.17 5.70 3.91
C LYS A 11 1.39 5.59 2.39
N LEU A 12 1.59 4.38 1.88
CA LEU A 12 1.85 4.13 0.46
C LEU A 12 0.67 4.56 -0.43
N SER A 13 -0.57 4.32 0.02
CA SER A 13 -1.76 4.74 -0.72
C SER A 13 -1.85 6.26 -0.86
N HIS A 14 -1.33 7.03 0.11
CA HIS A 14 -1.25 8.48 -0.03
C HIS A 14 -0.09 8.91 -0.92
N GLU A 15 1.10 8.31 -0.79
CA GLU A 15 2.28 8.62 -1.62
C GLU A 15 2.01 8.36 -3.10
N ALA A 16 1.29 7.28 -3.42
CA ALA A 16 0.89 6.96 -4.78
C ALA A 16 -0.34 7.75 -5.28
N TYR A 17 -0.90 8.68 -4.49
CA TYR A 17 -2.16 9.39 -4.78
C TYR A 17 -3.36 8.46 -5.03
N GLN A 18 -3.36 7.27 -4.42
CA GLN A 18 -4.38 6.22 -4.55
C GLN A 18 -5.02 5.85 -3.19
N PRO A 19 -5.71 6.77 -2.49
CA PRO A 19 -6.22 6.52 -1.15
C PRO A 19 -7.24 5.36 -1.07
N ARG A 20 -7.89 5.01 -2.18
CA ARG A 20 -8.85 3.89 -2.27
C ARG A 20 -8.19 2.50 -2.15
N GLN A 21 -6.87 2.41 -2.28
CA GLN A 21 -6.14 1.15 -2.11
C GLN A 21 -6.07 0.70 -0.65
N PHE A 22 -6.29 1.63 0.28
CA PHE A 22 -6.44 1.35 1.70
C PHE A 22 -7.90 1.01 2.03
N GLU A 23 -8.12 -0.23 2.49
CA GLU A 23 -9.40 -0.71 3.01
C GLU A 23 -9.19 -1.30 4.41
N GLU A 24 -10.11 -1.05 5.35
CA GLU A 24 -9.94 -1.44 6.76
C GLU A 24 -10.08 -2.96 6.97
N ASP A 25 -10.84 -3.66 6.14
CA ASP A 25 -11.21 -5.07 6.32
C ASP A 25 -10.33 -6.06 5.54
N LEU A 26 -9.15 -5.63 5.06
CA LEU A 26 -8.27 -6.52 4.31
C LEU A 26 -7.72 -7.67 5.15
N THR A 27 -7.63 -8.85 4.52
CA THR A 27 -6.85 -9.94 5.09
C THR A 27 -5.36 -9.57 5.15
N ARG A 28 -4.60 -10.28 5.98
CA ARG A 28 -3.15 -10.07 6.07
C ARG A 28 -2.44 -10.27 4.72
N ALA A 29 -2.91 -11.22 3.92
CA ALA A 29 -2.35 -11.55 2.61
C ALA A 29 -2.70 -10.51 1.54
N GLU A 30 -3.93 -9.99 1.55
CA GLU A 30 -4.34 -8.91 0.63
C GLU A 30 -3.60 -7.61 0.93
N ALA A 31 -3.49 -7.24 2.20
CA ALA A 31 -2.73 -6.06 2.60
C ALA A 31 -1.26 -6.17 2.16
N LEU A 32 -0.64 -7.35 2.28
CA LEU A 32 0.73 -7.57 1.83
C LEU A 32 0.87 -7.40 0.31
N ARG A 33 -0.01 -8.02 -0.48
CA ARG A 33 0.01 -7.90 -1.95
C ARG A 33 -0.16 -6.45 -2.41
N ARG A 34 -1.04 -5.69 -1.78
CA ARG A 34 -1.25 -4.27 -2.10
C ARG A 34 -0.06 -3.40 -1.72
N ILE A 35 0.57 -3.66 -0.57
CA ILE A 35 1.81 -2.98 -0.16
C ILE A 35 2.90 -3.21 -1.20
N GLU A 36 3.15 -4.46 -1.60
CA GLU A 36 4.20 -4.80 -2.59
C GLU A 36 3.92 -4.16 -3.97
N ALA A 37 2.67 -4.09 -4.39
CA ALA A 37 2.28 -3.44 -5.64
C ALA A 37 2.57 -1.92 -5.59
N LEU A 38 2.13 -1.25 -4.52
CA LEU A 38 2.35 0.19 -4.35
C LEU A 38 3.84 0.55 -4.20
N GLU A 39 4.62 -0.27 -3.50
CA GLU A 39 6.07 -0.07 -3.37
C GLU A 39 6.76 -0.10 -4.75
N LYS A 40 6.39 -1.06 -5.62
CA LYS A 40 6.91 -1.13 -6.99
C LYS A 40 6.47 0.03 -7.86
N GLU A 41 5.21 0.46 -7.75
CA GLU A 41 4.70 1.62 -8.49
C GLU A 41 5.45 2.90 -8.11
N ILE A 42 5.69 3.12 -6.82
CA ILE A 42 6.44 4.27 -6.32
C ILE A 42 7.91 4.19 -6.76
N GLU A 43 8.57 3.05 -6.60
CA GLU A 43 9.95 2.85 -7.05
C GLU A 43 10.11 3.12 -8.56
N LEU A 44 9.15 2.64 -9.36
CA LEU A 44 9.14 2.91 -10.81
C LEU A 44 8.97 4.41 -11.10
N ALA A 45 8.11 5.11 -10.37
CA ALA A 45 7.90 6.54 -10.53
C ALA A 45 9.13 7.38 -10.13
N ASP A 46 9.85 6.99 -9.08
CA ASP A 46 11.06 7.67 -8.60
C ASP A 46 12.30 7.42 -9.49
N SER A 47 12.23 6.42 -10.40
CA SER A 47 13.34 6.02 -11.27
C SER A 47 13.47 6.83 -12.57
N PHE A 48 12.59 7.82 -12.82
CA PHE A 48 12.56 8.67 -14.02
C PHE A 48 12.80 10.15 -13.68
#